data_AF-A0A7Y5GG27-F1
#
_entry.id   AF-A0A7Y5GG27-F1
#
_cell.length_a   1.000
_cell.length_b   1.000
_cell.length_c   1.000
_cell.angle_alpha   90.00
_cell.angle_beta   90.00
_cell.angle_gamma   90.00
#
_symmetry.space_group_name_H-M   'P 1'
#
loop_
_entity.id
_entity.type
_entity.pdbx_description
1 polymer ?
#
loop_
_entity_poly.entity_id
_entity_poly.type
_entity_poly.pdbx_seq_one_letter_code
_entity_poly.pdbx_strand_id
1 'polypeptide(L)'
;MNSFPWRTAFRIGWREARAAKSKFLFVILSVAAGVGAITGVRGFSEAFRGMLLREARTLMAADLSVRMFEMPDPAQSAAMKALEQKGIVRTWITETVSMMSARNLLDPLLVSVKAVQPALYPFYGQIRLSTGGTLRDKLTPDAVVVSADLLLRLDASIGDTIRLGESDYRIAAIVTMEPDRMTGSLNVGPRVMLSREGLDRSKIMAPGSRASQRFLFKLPSAGPGVETVRAELRRVFPSALIADFRQTHPLITRGLNRATTFLSLVSLISLIVGALGIATAVHSHLRQRMDS
;
A
#
# COMPACT_ATOMS: atom_id res chain seq x y z
N MET A 1 13.08 -62.52 21.02
CA MET A 1 12.69 -61.36 20.18
C MET A 1 13.95 -60.57 19.87
N ASN A 2 14.58 -60.83 18.72
CA ASN A 2 15.82 -60.16 18.34
C ASN A 2 15.52 -58.73 17.91
N SER A 3 16.00 -57.77 18.69
CA SER A 3 16.08 -56.37 18.34
C SER A 3 17.02 -56.24 17.14
N PHE A 4 16.47 -56.24 15.93
CA PHE A 4 17.23 -55.90 14.73
C PHE A 4 17.90 -54.54 14.97
N PRO A 5 19.25 -54.46 14.96
CA PRO A 5 19.91 -53.22 15.26
C PRO A 5 19.57 -52.22 14.16
N TRP A 6 19.09 -51.04 14.54
CA TRP A 6 18.65 -49.96 13.64
C TRP A 6 19.70 -49.64 12.56
N ARG A 7 20.98 -49.89 12.87
CA ARG A 7 22.13 -49.77 11.96
C ARG A 7 22.06 -50.73 10.77
N THR A 8 21.58 -51.96 10.96
CA THR A 8 21.46 -52.96 9.90
C THR A 8 20.27 -52.65 9.00
N ALA A 9 19.13 -52.22 9.57
CA ALA A 9 17.98 -51.74 8.81
C ALA A 9 18.36 -50.53 7.93
N PHE A 10 19.11 -49.56 8.48
CA PHE A 10 19.60 -48.41 7.73
C PHE A 10 20.58 -48.80 6.62
N ARG A 11 21.49 -49.75 6.88
CA ARG A 11 22.47 -50.23 5.89
C ARG A 11 21.80 -50.99 4.74
N ILE A 12 20.76 -51.78 5.02
CA ILE A 12 19.96 -52.49 4.00
C ILE A 12 19.18 -51.46 3.17
N GLY A 13 18.46 -50.54 3.82
CA GLY A 13 17.71 -49.48 3.12
C GLY A 13 18.60 -48.59 2.25
N TRP A 14 19.81 -48.23 2.71
CA TRP A 14 20.77 -47.46 1.93
C TRP A 14 21.30 -48.21 0.70
N ARG A 15 21.47 -49.54 0.82
CA ARG A 15 21.90 -50.38 -0.31
C ARG A 15 20.80 -50.53 -1.35
N GLU A 16 19.55 -50.67 -0.91
CA GLU A 16 18.39 -50.72 -1.80
C GLU A 16 18.11 -49.38 -2.49
N ALA A 17 18.22 -48.27 -1.78
CA ALA A 17 18.12 -46.92 -2.37
C ALA A 17 19.17 -46.72 -3.48
N ARG A 18 20.39 -47.26 -3.29
CA ARG A 18 21.44 -47.25 -4.32
C ARG A 18 21.22 -48.23 -5.48
N ALA A 19 20.44 -49.30 -5.28
CA ALA A 19 20.09 -50.24 -6.34
C ALA A 19 18.95 -49.71 -7.23
N ALA A 20 18.01 -48.94 -6.66
CA ALA A 20 16.86 -48.36 -7.36
C ALA A 20 16.95 -46.82 -7.50
N LYS A 21 18.12 -46.31 -7.92
CA LYS A 21 18.45 -44.87 -7.92
C LYS A 21 17.39 -43.98 -8.58
N SER A 22 16.87 -44.36 -9.74
CA SER A 22 15.89 -43.54 -10.48
C SER A 22 14.54 -43.43 -9.77
N LYS A 23 14.03 -44.53 -9.18
CA LYS A 23 12.78 -44.53 -8.43
C LYS A 23 12.92 -43.73 -7.12
N PHE A 24 14.04 -43.89 -6.43
CA PHE A 24 14.31 -43.16 -5.19
C PHE A 24 14.52 -41.65 -5.45
N LEU A 25 15.21 -41.29 -6.54
CA LEU A 25 15.38 -39.90 -6.97
C LEU A 25 14.03 -39.23 -7.27
N PHE A 26 13.11 -39.94 -7.93
CA PHE A 26 11.76 -39.43 -8.20
C PHE A 26 11.00 -39.08 -6.90
N VAL A 27 11.06 -39.96 -5.89
CA VAL A 27 10.45 -39.71 -4.57
C VAL A 27 11.06 -38.48 -3.90
N ILE A 28 12.39 -38.37 -3.88
CA ILE A 28 13.08 -37.22 -3.29
C ILE A 28 12.68 -35.92 -4.00
N LEU A 29 12.69 -35.90 -5.34
CA LEU A 29 12.32 -34.72 -6.12
C LEU A 29 10.87 -34.33 -5.90
N SER A 30 9.96 -35.30 -5.80
CA SER A 30 8.53 -35.04 -5.53
C SER A 30 8.32 -34.41 -4.15
N VAL A 31 8.95 -34.96 -3.10
CA VAL A 31 8.89 -34.40 -1.75
C VAL A 31 9.56 -33.02 -1.70
N ALA A 32 10.74 -32.87 -2.31
CA ALA A 32 11.45 -31.60 -2.37
C ALA A 32 10.64 -30.53 -3.10
N ALA A 33 9.97 -30.87 -4.20
CA ALA A 33 9.10 -29.96 -4.93
C ALA A 33 7.89 -29.54 -4.10
N GLY A 34 7.23 -30.48 -3.41
CA GLY A 34 6.07 -30.17 -2.56
C GLY A 34 6.41 -29.27 -1.36
N VAL A 35 7.48 -29.61 -0.62
CA VAL A 35 7.96 -28.80 0.52
C VAL A 35 8.51 -27.46 0.05
N GLY A 36 9.20 -27.45 -1.10
CA GLY A 36 9.73 -26.25 -1.74
C GLY A 36 8.62 -25.28 -2.15
N ALA A 37 7.52 -25.77 -2.72
CA ALA A 37 6.37 -24.94 -3.08
C ALA A 37 5.75 -24.25 -1.85
N ILE A 38 5.49 -25.00 -0.76
CA ILE A 38 4.90 -24.44 0.47
C ILE A 38 5.81 -23.40 1.10
N THR A 39 7.10 -23.72 1.23
CA THR A 39 8.10 -22.79 1.80
C THR A 39 8.27 -21.56 0.91
N GLY A 40 8.27 -21.74 -0.42
CA GLY A 40 8.39 -20.67 -1.39
C GLY A 40 7.24 -19.67 -1.32
N VAL A 41 5.99 -20.14 -1.22
CA VAL A 41 4.81 -19.27 -1.07
C VAL A 41 4.88 -18.45 0.21
N ARG A 42 5.27 -19.07 1.33
CA ARG A 42 5.41 -18.38 2.63
C ARG A 42 6.55 -17.35 2.59
N GLY A 43 7.71 -17.74 2.09
CA GLY A 43 8.87 -16.86 1.95
C GLY A 43 8.59 -15.67 1.03
N PHE A 44 7.87 -15.88 -0.08
CA PHE A 44 7.42 -14.80 -0.94
C PHE A 44 6.50 -13.81 -0.19
N SER A 45 5.53 -14.33 0.57
CA SER A 45 4.60 -13.48 1.34
C SER A 45 5.32 -12.63 2.38
N GLU A 46 6.28 -13.22 3.10
CA GLU A 46 7.12 -12.51 4.08
C GLU A 46 8.04 -11.47 3.42
N ALA A 47 8.72 -11.84 2.34
CA ALA A 47 9.58 -10.93 1.58
C ALA A 47 8.76 -9.73 1.05
N PHE A 48 7.57 -9.99 0.51
CA PHE A 48 6.68 -8.96 0.01
C PHE A 48 6.20 -8.02 1.13
N ARG A 49 5.81 -8.56 2.30
CA ARG A 49 5.49 -7.74 3.49
C ARG A 49 6.68 -6.88 3.92
N GLY A 50 7.88 -7.45 3.93
CA GLY A 50 9.11 -6.74 4.27
C GLY A 50 9.40 -5.58 3.31
N MET A 51 9.23 -5.81 1.99
CA MET A 51 9.36 -4.75 0.98
C MET A 51 8.30 -3.65 1.17
N LEU A 52 7.05 -4.03 1.39
CA LEU A 52 5.98 -3.06 1.64
C LEU A 52 6.26 -2.21 2.88
N LEU A 53 6.74 -2.80 3.98
CA LEU A 53 7.08 -2.08 5.20
C LEU A 53 8.24 -1.08 4.99
N ARG A 54 9.22 -1.42 4.15
CA ARG A 54 10.31 -0.50 3.79
C ARG A 54 9.79 0.71 3.02
N GLU A 55 8.86 0.50 2.09
CA GLU A 55 8.29 1.57 1.27
C GLU A 55 7.08 2.26 1.93
N ALA A 56 6.58 1.75 3.05
CA ALA A 56 5.30 2.20 3.60
C ALA A 56 5.33 3.66 4.05
N ARG A 57 6.45 4.17 4.57
CA ARG A 57 6.60 5.60 4.90
C ARG A 57 6.47 6.46 3.65
N THR A 58 7.11 6.06 2.55
CA THR A 58 6.97 6.70 1.24
C THR A 58 5.51 6.67 0.78
N LEU A 59 4.88 5.49 0.79
CA LEU A 59 3.49 5.32 0.34
C LEU A 59 2.45 6.04 1.21
N MET A 60 2.76 6.31 2.49
CA MET A 60 1.90 7.10 3.36
C MET A 60 2.28 8.59 3.37
N ALA A 61 3.43 8.94 2.80
CA ALA A 61 4.08 10.25 2.90
C ALA A 61 4.29 10.76 4.34
N ALA A 62 4.27 9.86 5.34
CA ALA A 62 4.33 10.18 6.78
C ALA A 62 4.70 8.96 7.65
N ASP A 63 4.98 9.17 8.94
CA ASP A 63 5.12 8.09 9.94
C ASP A 63 3.76 7.69 10.54
N LEU A 64 2.88 8.69 10.75
CA LEU A 64 1.51 8.52 11.23
C LEU A 64 0.57 9.39 10.41
N SER A 65 -0.67 8.93 10.26
CA SER A 65 -1.76 9.72 9.70
C SER A 65 -3.00 9.64 10.57
N VAL A 66 -3.66 10.79 10.73
CA VAL A 66 -4.99 10.91 11.35
C VAL A 66 -5.93 11.39 10.26
N ARG A 67 -6.96 10.59 9.96
CA ARG A 67 -7.99 10.91 8.97
C ARG A 67 -9.34 11.06 9.64
N MET A 68 -10.04 12.13 9.30
CA MET A 68 -11.40 12.42 9.73
C MET A 68 -12.19 13.12 8.62
N PHE A 69 -13.50 13.25 8.79
CA PHE A 69 -14.38 13.96 7.84
C PHE A 69 -14.94 15.27 8.41
N GLU A 70 -14.51 15.61 9.62
CA GLU A 70 -14.87 16.84 10.32
C GLU A 70 -13.59 17.62 10.62
N MET A 71 -13.73 18.91 10.93
CA MET A 71 -12.60 19.70 11.42
C MET A 71 -12.28 19.31 12.86
N PRO A 72 -11.00 19.35 13.27
CA PRO A 72 -10.63 19.09 14.65
C PRO A 72 -11.29 20.06 15.61
N ASP A 73 -11.81 19.54 16.73
CA ASP A 73 -12.28 20.38 17.82
C ASP A 73 -11.10 21.13 18.52
N PRO A 74 -11.37 22.09 19.42
CA PRO A 74 -10.31 22.82 20.10
C PRO A 74 -9.37 21.93 20.94
N ALA A 75 -9.89 20.87 21.57
CA ALA A 75 -9.09 19.95 22.38
C ALA A 75 -8.17 19.07 21.51
N GLN A 76 -8.70 18.57 20.39
CA GLN A 76 -7.97 17.85 19.35
C GLN A 76 -6.88 18.72 18.72
N SER A 77 -7.18 19.99 18.46
CA SER A 77 -6.20 20.97 17.98
C SER A 77 -5.10 21.25 19.00
N ALA A 78 -5.45 21.38 20.28
CA ALA A 78 -4.50 21.56 21.37
C ALA A 78 -3.57 20.33 21.52
N ALA A 79 -4.13 19.12 21.44
CA ALA A 79 -3.34 17.90 21.48
C ALA A 79 -2.35 17.79 20.30
N MET A 80 -2.77 18.14 19.07
CA MET A 80 -1.84 18.20 17.94
C MET A 80 -0.72 19.22 18.15
N LYS A 81 -1.01 20.40 18.72
CA LYS A 81 0.01 21.38 19.09
C LYS A 81 0.96 20.88 20.18
N ALA A 82 0.46 20.12 21.16
CA ALA A 82 1.31 19.49 22.17
C ALA A 82 2.27 18.46 21.56
N LEU A 83 1.87 17.75 20.50
CA LEU A 83 2.77 16.89 19.74
C LEU A 83 3.86 17.69 19.00
N GLU A 84 3.51 18.86 18.44
CA GLU A 84 4.48 19.75 17.79
C GLU A 84 5.57 20.22 18.79
N GLN A 85 5.20 20.47 20.06
CA GLN A 85 6.16 20.79 21.13
C GLN A 85 7.13 19.64 21.47
N LYS A 86 6.76 18.40 21.17
CA LYS A 86 7.64 17.21 21.31
C LYS A 86 8.56 17.01 20.09
N GLY A 87 8.62 18.00 19.18
CA GLY A 87 9.43 17.96 17.96
C GLY A 87 8.79 17.18 16.80
N ILE A 88 7.51 16.85 16.88
CA ILE A 88 6.79 16.15 15.81
C ILE A 88 6.31 17.17 14.78
N VAL A 89 6.72 17.01 13.52
CA VAL A 89 6.30 17.92 12.44
C VAL A 89 5.00 17.42 11.83
N ARG A 90 4.04 18.31 11.58
CA ARG A 90 2.74 17.99 11.01
C ARG A 90 2.48 18.75 9.72
N THR A 91 1.82 18.10 8.76
CA THR A 91 1.24 18.76 7.57
C THR A 91 -0.22 18.37 7.42
N TRP A 92 -1.01 19.25 6.80
CA TRP A 92 -2.45 19.07 6.65
C TRP A 92 -2.88 18.96 5.18
N ILE A 93 -3.58 17.88 4.87
CA ILE A 93 -4.16 17.60 3.58
C ILE A 93 -5.68 17.62 3.69
N THR A 94 -6.34 18.23 2.71
CA THR A 94 -7.80 18.14 2.54
C THR A 94 -8.11 17.52 1.21
N GLU A 95 -8.88 16.44 1.22
CA GLU A 95 -9.34 15.74 0.03
C GLU A 95 -10.84 15.92 -0.10
N THR A 96 -11.32 16.35 -1.27
CA THR A 96 -12.75 16.45 -1.58
C THR A 96 -12.99 16.14 -3.05
N VAL A 97 -14.24 16.05 -3.45
CA VAL A 97 -14.65 15.94 -4.85
C VAL A 97 -15.40 17.19 -5.25
N SER A 98 -15.17 17.67 -6.46
CA SER A 98 -15.85 18.86 -6.96
C SER A 98 -15.97 18.82 -8.47
N MET A 99 -16.74 19.75 -9.02
CA MET A 99 -16.87 19.94 -10.45
C MET A 99 -15.86 20.98 -10.93
N MET A 100 -15.16 20.67 -12.01
CA MET A 100 -14.21 21.55 -12.66
C MET A 100 -14.54 21.68 -14.14
N SER A 101 -14.48 22.90 -14.66
CA SER A 101 -14.73 23.19 -16.08
C SER A 101 -13.57 23.93 -16.70
N ALA A 102 -13.42 23.81 -18.02
CA ALA A 102 -12.51 24.63 -18.81
C ALA A 102 -13.33 25.68 -19.57
N ARG A 103 -12.73 26.82 -19.92
CA ARG A 103 -13.46 27.90 -20.65
C ARG A 103 -14.04 27.44 -21.99
N ASN A 104 -13.45 26.42 -22.60
CA ASN A 104 -13.82 25.93 -23.93
C ASN A 104 -14.83 24.77 -23.91
N LEU A 105 -15.16 24.21 -22.74
CA LEU A 105 -16.13 23.13 -22.61
C LEU A 105 -17.32 23.54 -21.75
N LEU A 106 -18.52 23.21 -22.24
CA LEU A 106 -19.79 23.41 -21.53
C LEU A 106 -19.99 22.40 -20.39
N ASP A 107 -19.38 21.21 -20.49
CA ASP A 107 -19.62 20.12 -19.56
C ASP A 107 -18.59 20.09 -18.41
N PRO A 108 -19.00 20.32 -17.15
CA PRO A 108 -18.11 20.18 -16.00
C PRO A 108 -17.76 18.72 -15.74
N LEU A 109 -16.53 18.47 -15.34
CA LEU A 109 -16.03 17.14 -14.96
C LEU A 109 -15.88 17.03 -13.45
N LEU A 110 -16.27 15.86 -12.93
CA LEU A 110 -16.01 15.50 -11.54
C LEU A 110 -14.51 15.23 -11.35
N VAL A 111 -13.88 16.00 -10.47
CA VAL A 111 -12.46 15.91 -10.13
C VAL A 111 -12.23 15.62 -8.66
N SER A 112 -11.14 14.91 -8.38
CA SER A 112 -10.63 14.64 -7.04
C SER A 112 -9.64 15.74 -6.65
N VAL A 113 -10.10 16.61 -5.75
CA VAL A 113 -9.37 17.78 -5.28
C VAL A 113 -8.55 17.42 -4.05
N LYS A 114 -7.26 17.74 -4.07
CA LYS A 114 -6.34 17.55 -2.95
C LYS A 114 -5.61 18.86 -2.64
N ALA A 115 -5.99 19.50 -1.54
CA ALA A 115 -5.27 20.65 -1.02
C ALA A 115 -4.15 20.20 -0.09
N VAL A 116 -2.95 20.74 -0.29
CA VAL A 116 -1.74 20.40 0.47
C VAL A 116 -1.03 21.65 0.95
N GLN A 117 -0.09 21.50 1.88
CA GLN A 117 0.88 22.55 2.24
C GLN A 117 2.19 22.29 1.48
N PRO A 118 2.47 23.00 0.37
CA PRO A 118 3.58 22.67 -0.53
C PRO A 118 4.97 22.74 0.13
N ALA A 119 5.11 23.48 1.24
CA ALA A 119 6.35 23.62 1.98
C ALA A 119 6.70 22.39 2.85
N LEU A 120 5.72 21.57 3.22
CA LEU A 120 5.90 20.45 4.16
C LEU A 120 5.55 19.08 3.57
N TYR A 121 4.57 19.05 2.65
CA TYR A 121 4.13 17.81 2.03
C TYR A 121 4.89 17.52 0.73
N PRO A 122 5.32 16.27 0.47
CA PRO A 122 5.26 15.10 1.36
C PRO A 122 6.47 15.02 2.32
N PHE A 123 6.33 14.34 3.48
CA PHE A 123 7.48 14.12 4.38
C PHE A 123 8.42 13.01 3.92
N TYR A 124 7.87 12.00 3.25
CA TYR A 124 8.58 10.87 2.68
C TYR A 124 8.09 10.63 1.26
N GLY A 125 8.98 10.19 0.38
CA GLY A 125 8.70 10.14 -1.05
C GLY A 125 8.85 11.50 -1.73
N GLN A 126 8.61 11.51 -3.05
CA GLN A 126 8.72 12.70 -3.87
C GLN A 126 7.55 12.77 -4.84
N ILE A 127 7.05 13.97 -5.07
CA ILE A 127 6.08 14.24 -6.14
C ILE A 127 6.88 14.47 -7.42
N ARG A 128 6.50 13.83 -8.52
CA ARG A 128 7.09 14.11 -9.84
C ARG A 128 6.11 14.89 -10.69
N LEU A 129 6.63 15.95 -11.30
CA LEU A 129 5.91 16.87 -12.16
C LEU A 129 6.45 16.78 -13.59
N SER A 130 5.59 16.92 -14.59
CA SER A 130 6.00 16.85 -16.01
C SER A 130 7.03 17.92 -16.39
N THR A 131 6.93 19.11 -15.81
CA THR A 131 7.81 20.25 -16.09
C THR A 131 9.03 20.32 -15.16
N GLY A 132 9.25 19.31 -14.32
CA GLY A 132 10.25 19.33 -13.25
C GLY A 132 9.92 20.36 -12.15
N GLY A 133 10.90 20.59 -11.27
CA GLY A 133 10.75 21.47 -10.11
C GLY A 133 9.98 20.84 -8.95
N THR A 134 9.72 21.65 -7.90
CA THR A 134 9.02 21.18 -6.70
C THR A 134 7.55 21.60 -6.70
N LEU A 135 6.72 20.95 -5.88
CA LEU A 135 5.34 21.39 -5.65
C LEU A 135 5.27 22.85 -5.19
N ARG A 136 6.23 23.28 -4.36
CA ARG A 136 6.30 24.64 -3.83
C ARG A 136 6.46 25.68 -4.93
N ASP A 137 7.17 25.36 -6.01
CA ASP A 137 7.42 26.29 -7.11
C ASP A 137 6.22 26.39 -8.07
N LYS A 138 5.41 25.32 -8.15
CA LYS A 138 4.31 25.21 -9.11
C LYS A 138 2.94 25.53 -8.50
N LEU A 139 2.76 25.35 -7.20
CA LEU A 139 1.51 25.66 -6.50
C LEU A 139 1.53 27.05 -5.89
N THR A 140 0.87 27.98 -6.56
CA THR A 140 0.50 29.29 -6.03
C THR A 140 -0.99 29.29 -5.66
N PRO A 141 -1.53 30.33 -5.00
CA PRO A 141 -2.97 30.41 -4.70
C PRO A 141 -3.87 30.43 -5.94
N ASP A 142 -3.33 30.74 -7.12
CA ASP A 142 -3.98 30.85 -8.43
C ASP A 142 -3.55 29.76 -9.41
N ALA A 143 -2.71 28.81 -8.99
CA ALA A 143 -2.24 27.74 -9.85
C ALA A 143 -2.51 26.35 -9.26
N VAL A 144 -2.74 25.40 -10.17
CA VAL A 144 -3.00 24.00 -9.84
C VAL A 144 -2.10 23.08 -10.63
N VAL A 145 -1.84 21.91 -10.07
CA VAL A 145 -1.18 20.81 -10.78
C VAL A 145 -2.19 19.69 -10.94
N VAL A 146 -2.33 19.16 -12.15
CA VAL A 146 -3.41 18.23 -12.50
C VAL A 146 -2.87 16.90 -13.00
N SER A 147 -3.69 15.86 -13.09
CA SER A 147 -3.31 14.62 -13.77
C SER A 147 -3.48 14.72 -15.29
N ALA A 148 -2.72 13.91 -16.03
CA ALA A 148 -2.75 13.94 -17.50
C ALA A 148 -4.13 13.62 -18.09
N ASP A 149 -4.88 12.72 -17.44
CA ASP A 149 -6.23 12.34 -17.86
C ASP A 149 -7.24 13.49 -17.72
N LEU A 150 -6.99 14.47 -16.84
CA LEU A 150 -7.85 15.65 -16.75
C LEU A 150 -7.70 16.54 -17.98
N LEU A 151 -6.46 16.78 -18.40
CA LEU A 151 -6.15 17.61 -19.56
C LEU A 151 -6.77 17.05 -20.84
N LEU A 152 -6.66 15.74 -21.04
CA LEU A 152 -7.27 15.06 -22.19
C LEU A 152 -8.79 15.18 -22.21
N ARG A 153 -9.45 15.15 -21.04
CA ARG A 153 -10.92 15.20 -20.96
C ARG A 153 -11.48 16.63 -21.03
N LEU A 154 -10.72 17.62 -20.57
CA LEU A 154 -11.07 19.03 -20.65
C LEU A 154 -10.53 19.71 -21.91
N ASP A 155 -9.88 18.96 -22.81
CA ASP A 155 -9.16 19.48 -23.98
C ASP A 155 -8.29 20.71 -23.63
N ALA A 156 -7.55 20.58 -22.52
CA ALA A 156 -6.79 21.66 -21.91
C ALA A 156 -5.29 21.37 -21.92
N SER A 157 -4.48 22.42 -21.94
CA SER A 157 -3.03 22.35 -21.93
C SER A 157 -2.42 23.01 -20.68
N ILE A 158 -1.14 22.70 -20.42
CA ILE A 158 -0.39 23.42 -19.38
C ILE A 158 -0.32 24.90 -19.75
N GLY A 159 -0.66 25.79 -18.82
CA GLY A 159 -0.79 27.22 -19.05
C GLY A 159 -2.23 27.71 -19.17
N ASP A 160 -3.17 26.81 -19.50
CA ASP A 160 -4.58 27.19 -19.63
C ASP A 160 -5.24 27.43 -18.27
N THR A 161 -6.40 28.09 -18.33
CA THR A 161 -7.21 28.43 -17.17
C THR A 161 -8.41 27.49 -17.05
N ILE A 162 -8.55 26.89 -15.87
CA ILE A 162 -9.68 26.03 -15.49
C ILE A 162 -10.39 26.60 -14.27
N ARG A 163 -11.70 26.41 -14.19
CA ARG A 163 -12.54 26.91 -13.10
C ARG A 163 -12.86 25.79 -12.12
N LEU A 164 -12.64 26.07 -10.84
CA LEU A 164 -13.00 25.19 -9.72
C LEU A 164 -13.79 25.98 -8.69
N GLY A 165 -15.04 25.59 -8.48
CA GLY A 165 -15.99 26.38 -7.69
C GLY A 165 -16.15 27.77 -8.28
N GLU A 166 -15.82 28.79 -7.50
CA GLU A 166 -15.96 30.21 -7.87
C GLU A 166 -14.67 30.85 -8.39
N SER A 167 -13.57 30.09 -8.46
CA SER A 167 -12.25 30.62 -8.81
C SER A 167 -11.68 30.00 -10.08
N ASP A 168 -10.97 30.85 -10.84
CA ASP A 168 -10.16 30.45 -11.98
C ASP A 168 -8.73 30.14 -11.54
N TYR A 169 -8.15 29.06 -12.08
CA TYR A 169 -6.81 28.59 -11.79
C TYR A 169 -6.04 28.31 -13.07
N ARG A 170 -4.75 28.66 -13.08
CA ARG A 170 -3.82 28.30 -14.15
C ARG A 170 -3.26 26.89 -13.94
N ILE A 171 -3.22 26.08 -14.99
CA ILE A 171 -2.54 24.78 -14.96
C ILE A 171 -1.03 25.00 -14.98
N ALA A 172 -0.34 24.71 -13.89
CA ALA A 172 1.10 24.90 -13.78
C ALA A 172 1.92 23.71 -14.26
N ALA A 173 1.44 22.48 -14.04
CA ALA A 173 2.14 21.25 -14.41
C ALA A 173 1.20 20.04 -14.35
N ILE A 174 1.71 18.89 -14.81
CA ILE A 174 1.04 17.60 -14.66
C ILE A 174 1.71 16.79 -13.53
N VAL A 175 0.94 16.23 -12.60
CA VAL A 175 1.42 15.25 -11.61
C VAL A 175 1.60 13.91 -12.30
N THR A 176 2.84 13.44 -12.43
CA THR A 176 3.17 12.12 -12.99
C THR A 176 3.33 11.06 -11.90
N MET A 177 3.74 11.45 -10.68
CA MET A 177 3.82 10.57 -9.52
C MET A 177 3.38 11.31 -8.25
N GLU A 178 2.48 10.68 -7.50
CA GLU A 178 2.03 11.10 -6.17
C GLU A 178 2.25 9.92 -5.21
N PRO A 179 3.14 10.03 -4.20
CA PRO A 179 3.59 8.88 -3.41
C PRO A 179 2.46 8.24 -2.60
N ASP A 180 1.51 9.04 -2.13
CA ASP A 180 0.40 8.65 -1.26
C ASP A 180 -0.96 8.58 -1.97
N ARG A 181 -0.96 8.51 -3.31
CA ARG A 181 -2.20 8.43 -4.11
C ARG A 181 -3.07 7.27 -3.68
N MET A 182 -2.47 6.10 -3.46
CA MET A 182 -3.21 4.89 -3.07
C MET A 182 -3.82 4.97 -1.67
N THR A 183 -3.27 5.81 -0.79
CA THR A 183 -3.78 5.93 0.58
C THR A 183 -4.87 6.98 0.71
N GLY A 184 -5.09 7.82 -0.31
CA GLY A 184 -6.14 8.85 -0.37
C GLY A 184 -7.56 8.30 -0.19
N SER A 185 -8.46 9.13 0.34
CA SER A 185 -9.84 8.75 0.69
C SER A 185 -10.84 8.91 -0.46
N LEU A 186 -10.61 9.89 -1.33
CA LEU A 186 -11.58 10.33 -2.34
C LEU A 186 -10.93 10.35 -3.73
N ASN A 187 -10.43 9.20 -4.18
CA ASN A 187 -9.80 9.03 -5.50
C ASN A 187 -10.82 8.83 -6.64
N VAL A 188 -11.95 9.54 -6.59
CA VAL A 188 -13.00 9.47 -7.61
C VAL A 188 -12.74 10.57 -8.64
N GLY A 189 -12.32 10.18 -9.84
CA GLY A 189 -12.05 11.10 -10.96
C GLY A 189 -10.58 11.54 -11.08
N PRO A 190 -10.28 12.39 -12.08
CA PRO A 190 -8.95 12.94 -12.30
C PRO A 190 -8.44 13.75 -11.11
N ARG A 191 -7.12 13.82 -10.91
CA ARG A 191 -6.51 14.50 -9.77
C ARG A 191 -6.28 15.97 -10.06
N VAL A 192 -6.64 16.81 -9.09
CA VAL A 192 -6.26 18.22 -9.02
C VAL A 192 -5.60 18.47 -7.67
N MET A 193 -4.36 18.93 -7.68
CA MET A 193 -3.64 19.36 -6.49
C MET A 193 -3.55 20.88 -6.45
N LEU A 194 -3.77 21.44 -5.27
CA LEU A 194 -3.66 22.88 -5.04
C LEU A 194 -3.15 23.22 -3.63
N SER A 195 -2.79 24.48 -3.43
CA SER A 195 -2.38 25.01 -2.13
C SER A 195 -3.57 25.14 -1.17
N ARG A 196 -3.30 25.33 0.13
CA ARG A 196 -4.36 25.59 1.12
C ARG A 196 -5.10 26.88 0.78
N GLU A 197 -4.33 27.91 0.43
CA GLU A 197 -4.80 29.23 0.05
C GLU A 197 -5.66 29.16 -1.22
N GLY A 198 -5.27 28.32 -2.19
CA GLY A 198 -6.10 28.01 -3.35
C GLY A 198 -7.43 27.37 -2.95
N LEU A 199 -7.45 26.47 -1.97
CA LEU A 199 -8.70 25.81 -1.57
C LEU A 199 -9.67 26.82 -0.98
N ASP A 200 -9.17 27.71 -0.13
CA ASP A 200 -9.97 28.74 0.51
C ASP A 200 -10.52 29.78 -0.49
N ARG A 201 -9.81 30.01 -1.60
CA ARG A 201 -10.27 30.82 -2.74
C ARG A 201 -11.38 30.14 -3.54
N SER A 202 -11.30 28.84 -3.75
CA SER A 202 -12.27 28.09 -4.57
C SER A 202 -13.71 28.10 -4.03
N LYS A 203 -13.89 28.37 -2.73
CA LYS A 203 -15.18 28.33 -2.02
C LYS A 203 -15.95 27.01 -2.09
N ILE A 204 -15.28 25.91 -2.49
CA ILE A 204 -15.91 24.56 -2.52
C ILE A 204 -16.13 23.96 -1.12
N MET A 205 -15.52 24.58 -0.10
CA MET A 205 -15.65 24.21 1.31
C MET A 205 -16.82 24.94 1.98
N ALA A 206 -18.04 24.67 1.51
CA ALA A 206 -19.27 25.20 2.10
C ALA A 206 -19.83 24.28 3.21
N PRO A 207 -20.73 24.78 4.10
CA PRO A 207 -21.48 23.92 5.01
C PRO A 207 -22.17 22.77 4.27
N GLY A 208 -21.99 21.55 4.75
CA GLY A 208 -22.48 20.32 4.09
C GLY A 208 -21.53 19.72 3.05
N SER A 209 -20.45 20.42 2.68
CA SER A 209 -19.38 19.85 1.84
C SER A 209 -18.67 18.73 2.58
N ARG A 210 -18.55 17.56 1.94
CA ARG A 210 -17.83 16.41 2.50
C ARG A 210 -16.38 16.48 2.07
N ALA A 211 -15.49 16.72 3.02
CA ALA A 211 -14.05 16.67 2.79
C ALA A 211 -13.37 15.80 3.83
N SER A 212 -12.43 14.97 3.40
CA SER A 212 -11.55 14.24 4.30
C SER A 212 -10.40 15.14 4.72
N GLN A 213 -10.28 15.36 6.02
CA GLN A 213 -9.14 16.01 6.64
C GLN A 213 -8.13 14.93 7.02
N ARG A 214 -6.93 15.01 6.45
CA ARG A 214 -5.84 14.09 6.76
C ARG A 214 -4.64 14.86 7.28
N PHE A 215 -4.30 14.62 8.53
CA PHE A 215 -3.12 15.14 9.19
C PHE A 215 -2.02 14.10 9.12
N LEU A 216 -0.88 14.49 8.57
CA LEU A 216 0.31 13.65 8.46
C LEU A 216 1.33 14.11 9.49
N PHE A 217 2.02 13.17 10.11
CA PHE A 217 3.01 13.43 11.15
C PHE A 217 4.35 12.77 10.81
N LYS A 218 5.44 13.52 11.01
CA LYS A 218 6.82 13.05 10.94
C LYS A 218 7.42 13.09 12.34
N LEU A 219 7.87 11.93 12.82
CA LEU A 219 8.44 11.80 14.15
C LEU A 219 9.96 12.02 14.11
N PRO A 220 10.55 12.72 15.09
CA PRO A 220 12.00 12.87 15.16
C PRO A 220 12.65 11.55 15.59
N SER A 221 13.87 11.28 15.11
CA SER A 221 14.59 10.03 15.39
C SER A 221 14.88 9.78 16.87
N ALA A 222 15.07 10.85 17.66
CA ALA A 222 15.29 10.81 19.10
C ALA A 222 14.00 11.10 19.91
N GLY A 223 12.82 11.00 19.29
CA GLY A 223 11.53 11.33 19.89
C GLY A 223 10.77 10.16 20.50
N PRO A 224 9.51 10.39 20.92
CA PRO A 224 8.63 9.31 21.37
C PRO A 224 8.40 8.28 20.25
N GLY A 225 8.29 7.01 20.64
CA GLY A 225 8.04 5.93 19.68
C GLY A 225 6.70 6.08 18.95
N VAL A 226 6.63 5.55 17.73
CA VAL A 226 5.43 5.60 16.86
C VAL A 226 4.20 5.04 17.57
N GLU A 227 4.35 3.95 18.35
CA GLU A 227 3.25 3.37 19.12
C GLU A 227 2.72 4.30 20.21
N THR A 228 3.61 5.00 20.91
CA THR A 228 3.24 5.92 21.99
C THR A 228 2.42 7.08 21.43
N VAL A 229 2.90 7.72 20.36
CA VAL A 229 2.19 8.83 19.70
C VAL A 229 0.87 8.34 19.12
N ARG A 230 0.84 7.14 18.54
CA ARG A 230 -0.38 6.54 18.01
C ARG A 230 -1.44 6.31 19.10
N ALA A 231 -1.03 5.80 20.26
CA ALA A 231 -1.93 5.58 21.39
C ALA A 231 -2.49 6.90 21.94
N GLU A 232 -1.64 7.94 22.02
CA GLU A 232 -2.05 9.30 22.39
C GLU A 232 -3.09 9.84 21.41
N LEU A 233 -2.83 9.75 20.10
CA LEU A 233 -3.77 10.16 19.06
C LEU A 233 -5.09 9.39 19.13
N ARG A 234 -5.08 8.08 19.39
CA ARG A 234 -6.32 7.27 19.52
C ARG A 234 -7.20 7.71 20.69
N ARG A 235 -6.62 8.18 21.79
CA ARG A 235 -7.39 8.71 22.92
C ARG A 235 -8.06 10.03 22.58
N VAL A 236 -7.36 10.89 21.84
CA VAL A 236 -7.83 12.23 21.47
C VAL A 236 -8.82 12.20 20.31
N PHE A 237 -8.65 11.25 19.39
CA PHE A 237 -9.42 11.14 18.15
C PHE A 237 -10.14 9.80 18.05
N PRO A 238 -11.16 9.53 18.88
CA PRO A 238 -11.82 8.22 18.96
C PRO A 238 -12.57 7.84 17.66
N SER A 239 -13.07 8.83 16.92
CA SER A 239 -13.79 8.65 15.66
C SER A 239 -12.89 8.71 14.41
N ALA A 240 -11.60 9.02 14.56
CA ALA A 240 -10.69 9.16 13.43
C ALA A 240 -10.05 7.83 13.02
N LEU A 241 -9.75 7.72 11.73
CA LEU A 241 -8.95 6.65 11.18
C LEU A 241 -7.47 6.97 11.37
N ILE A 242 -6.84 6.27 12.31
CA ILE A 242 -5.42 6.47 12.65
C ILE A 242 -4.59 5.30 12.13
N ALA A 243 -3.71 5.59 11.17
CA ALA A 243 -2.79 4.63 10.58
C ALA A 243 -1.34 5.01 10.87
N ASP A 244 -0.50 3.99 11.08
CA ASP A 244 0.96 4.12 11.09
C ASP A 244 1.55 3.45 9.85
N PHE A 245 2.80 3.77 9.53
CA PHE A 245 3.46 3.20 8.35
C PHE A 245 3.63 1.67 8.43
N ARG A 246 3.58 1.05 9.61
CA ARG A 246 3.70 -0.41 9.75
C ARG A 246 2.39 -1.11 9.41
N GLN A 247 1.27 -0.38 9.41
CA GLN A 247 0.01 -0.88 8.92
C GLN A 247 -0.07 -0.71 7.41
N THR A 248 0.26 -1.79 6.69
CA THR A 248 -0.01 -1.87 5.26
C THR A 248 -1.48 -1.64 4.96
N HIS A 249 -1.76 -0.93 3.85
CA HIS A 249 -3.12 -0.60 3.42
C HIS A 249 -4.01 -1.86 3.48
N PRO A 250 -5.18 -1.80 4.15
CA PRO A 250 -6.04 -2.98 4.35
C PRO A 250 -6.42 -3.72 3.06
N LEU A 251 -6.43 -3.05 1.92
CA LEU A 251 -6.69 -3.68 0.61
C LEU A 251 -5.52 -4.58 0.18
N ILE A 252 -4.29 -4.09 0.31
CA ILE A 252 -3.07 -4.83 -0.04
C ILE A 252 -2.91 -6.04 0.90
N THR A 253 -3.06 -5.82 2.22
CA THR A 253 -2.96 -6.89 3.21
C THR A 253 -4.01 -7.98 2.97
N ARG A 254 -5.27 -7.61 2.66
CA ARG A 254 -6.33 -8.57 2.35
C ARG A 254 -6.06 -9.33 1.06
N GLY A 255 -5.62 -8.63 0.00
CA GLY A 255 -5.25 -9.25 -1.28
C GLY A 255 -4.11 -10.26 -1.12
N LEU A 256 -3.04 -9.88 -0.41
CA LEU A 256 -1.90 -10.74 -0.14
C LEU A 256 -2.28 -11.96 0.70
N ASN A 257 -3.10 -11.78 1.74
CA ASN A 257 -3.57 -12.89 2.56
C ASN A 257 -4.41 -13.87 1.74
N ARG A 258 -5.32 -13.38 0.89
CA ARG A 258 -6.11 -14.23 -0.02
C ARG A 258 -5.22 -15.00 -1.00
N ALA A 259 -4.27 -14.32 -1.63
CA ALA A 259 -3.32 -14.96 -2.54
C ALA A 259 -2.49 -16.04 -1.82
N THR A 260 -1.97 -15.72 -0.64
CA THR A 260 -1.18 -16.66 0.19
C THR A 260 -2.02 -17.89 0.56
N THR A 261 -3.28 -17.71 0.99
CA THR A 261 -4.18 -18.81 1.30
C THR A 261 -4.46 -19.66 0.07
N PHE A 262 -4.80 -19.05 -1.07
CA PHE A 262 -5.05 -19.76 -2.32
C PHE A 262 -3.84 -20.59 -2.77
N LEU A 263 -2.66 -19.96 -2.84
CA LEU A 263 -1.40 -20.62 -3.20
C LEU A 263 -1.03 -21.74 -2.22
N SER A 264 -1.33 -21.58 -0.93
CA SER A 264 -1.12 -22.62 0.09
C SER A 264 -2.05 -23.82 -0.13
N LEU A 265 -3.32 -23.59 -0.46
CA LEU A 265 -4.28 -24.66 -0.78
C LEU A 265 -3.86 -25.41 -2.04
N VAL A 266 -3.46 -24.70 -3.10
CA VAL A 266 -2.92 -25.31 -4.32
C VAL A 266 -1.69 -26.15 -4.00
N SER A 267 -0.75 -25.62 -3.20
CA SER A 267 0.45 -26.36 -2.79
C SER A 267 0.13 -27.61 -1.99
N LEU A 268 -0.90 -27.56 -1.13
CA LEU A 268 -1.37 -28.72 -0.36
C LEU A 268 -1.96 -29.80 -1.28
N ILE A 269 -2.78 -29.42 -2.27
CA ILE A 269 -3.35 -30.35 -3.25
C ILE A 269 -2.21 -30.98 -4.07
N SER A 270 -1.25 -30.19 -4.54
CA SER A 270 -0.07 -30.71 -5.26
C SER A 270 0.74 -31.69 -4.42
N LEU A 271 0.89 -31.42 -3.11
CA LEU A 271 1.56 -32.33 -2.18
C LEU A 271 0.80 -33.66 -2.04
N ILE A 272 -0.54 -33.62 -1.95
CA ILE A 272 -1.38 -34.82 -1.87
C ILE A 272 -1.26 -35.65 -3.15
N VAL A 273 -1.34 -35.01 -4.32
CA VAL A 273 -1.17 -35.69 -5.63
C VAL A 273 0.21 -36.32 -5.74
N GLY A 274 1.25 -35.60 -5.31
CA GLY A 274 2.63 -36.13 -5.24
C GLY A 274 2.75 -37.34 -4.32
N ALA A 275 2.17 -37.28 -3.11
CA ALA A 275 2.15 -38.38 -2.16
C ALA A 275 1.44 -39.62 -2.72
N LEU A 276 0.33 -39.43 -3.44
CA LEU A 276 -0.41 -40.52 -4.10
C LEU A 276 0.45 -41.18 -5.20
N GLY A 277 1.16 -40.39 -6.00
CA GLY A 277 2.11 -40.88 -7.01
C GLY A 277 3.26 -41.69 -6.40
N ILE A 278 3.79 -41.27 -5.25
CA ILE A 278 4.81 -42.02 -4.51
C ILE A 278 4.24 -43.35 -4.01
N ALA A 279 3.03 -43.34 -3.43
CA ALA A 279 2.39 -44.54 -2.90
C ALA A 279 2.18 -45.62 -3.98
N THR A 280 1.71 -45.22 -5.17
CA THR A 280 1.53 -46.15 -6.30
C THR A 280 2.87 -46.67 -6.84
N ALA A 281 3.89 -45.81 -6.93
CA ALA A 281 5.24 -46.22 -7.34
C ALA A 281 5.87 -47.23 -6.37
N VAL A 282 5.74 -47.03 -5.06
CA VAL A 282 6.23 -47.97 -4.04
C VAL A 282 5.44 -49.27 -4.07
N HIS A 283 4.11 -49.20 -4.15
CA HIS A 283 3.25 -50.39 -4.19
C HIS A 283 3.56 -51.27 -5.41
N SER A 284 3.72 -50.67 -6.61
CA SER A 284 4.13 -51.40 -7.81
C SER A 284 5.52 -52.03 -7.68
N HIS A 285 6.47 -51.36 -7.02
CA HIS A 285 7.81 -51.91 -6.81
C HIS A 285 7.82 -53.12 -5.87
N LEU A 286 7.04 -53.08 -4.78
CA LEU A 286 6.91 -54.21 -3.86
C LEU A 286 6.25 -55.41 -4.54
N ARG A 287 5.22 -55.17 -5.37
CA ARG A 287 4.52 -56.24 -6.10
C ARG A 287 5.45 -56.95 -7.09
N GLN A 288 6.25 -56.19 -7.86
CA GLN A 288 7.28 -56.77 -8.74
C GLN A 288 8.29 -57.67 -8.01
N ARG A 289 8.58 -57.40 -6.74
CA ARG A 289 9.52 -58.17 -5.90
C ARG A 289 8.89 -59.39 -5.24
N MET A 290 7.57 -59.43 -5.11
CA MET A 290 6.84 -60.58 -4.57
C MET A 290 6.55 -61.63 -5.64
N ASP A 291 6.41 -61.18 -6.89
CA ASP A 291 6.17 -62.05 -8.06
C ASP A 291 7.48 -62.59 -8.68
N SER A 292 8.64 -62.28 -8.10
CA SER A 292 9.98 -62.80 -8.45
C SER A 292 10.58 -63.60 -7.31
#